data_AF-A0A0C1F3I1-F1
#
_entry.id   AF-A0A0C1F3I1-F1
#
_cell.length_a   1.000
_cell.length_b   1.000
_cell.length_c   1.000
_cell.angle_alpha   90.00
_cell.angle_beta   90.00
_cell.angle_gamma   90.00
#
_symmetry.space_group_name_H-M   'P 1'
#
loop_
_entity.id
_entity.type
_entity.pdbx_description
1 polymer ?
#
loop_
_entity_poly.entity_id
_entity_poly.type
_entity_poly.pdbx_seq_one_letter_code
_entity_poly.pdbx_strand_id
1 'polypeptide(L)'
;MNKFKYYFILLITTISLFSCSKNDTATVEPLRDYAAQYATDNTDIEEYLKTNYITVINHPGFTDDQDITITKIPTGGTQKSIFDQTDYELKTRNVSLHDVTYKMYYLVLRTGTGIAPCNVDGVLTAYKGEYLERITTSGVTTLTSTPFEEVKYPQTFLSLFSTISGWGEIFPQFKTGTYSSNADGTVTHNDFGAGVMFIPSGLAYYASGSGIIPAYAPLVFSFKLFEINRLDQDLDGIPSYLEDLNGDGYMHDFRSTSSYPTTPAVNPDDTDGDGIPNFIDVDDDGDNYTTKLEIKNPATGLPYPFADIPSCTSGKKNYLDATCHP
;
A
#
# COMPACT_ATOMS: atom_id res chain seq x y z
N MET A 1 -51.04 -28.29 -50.38
CA MET A 1 -50.36 -26.97 -50.29
C MET A 1 -50.26 -26.51 -48.82
N ASN A 2 -49.08 -26.74 -48.23
CA ASN A 2 -48.40 -26.03 -47.13
C ASN A 2 -49.20 -25.11 -46.17
N LYS A 3 -50.23 -25.59 -45.48
CA LYS A 3 -50.78 -24.84 -44.32
C LYS A 3 -49.91 -24.95 -43.06
N PHE A 4 -49.05 -25.96 -42.97
CA PHE A 4 -48.12 -26.15 -41.84
C PHE A 4 -47.02 -25.06 -41.75
N LYS A 5 -46.65 -24.45 -42.88
CA LYS A 5 -45.62 -23.39 -42.93
C LYS A 5 -46.09 -22.09 -42.26
N TYR A 6 -47.39 -21.79 -42.29
CA TYR A 6 -47.95 -20.58 -41.70
C TYR A 6 -48.09 -20.67 -40.17
N TYR A 7 -48.39 -21.86 -39.63
CA TYR A 7 -48.43 -22.07 -38.17
C TYR A 7 -47.04 -22.05 -37.54
N PHE A 8 -46.01 -22.54 -38.25
CA PHE A 8 -44.62 -22.48 -37.77
C PHE A 8 -44.09 -21.05 -37.73
N ILE A 9 -44.44 -20.21 -38.72
CA ILE A 9 -44.08 -18.79 -38.74
C ILE A 9 -44.79 -18.03 -37.61
N LEU A 10 -46.07 -18.31 -37.35
CA LEU A 10 -46.84 -17.68 -36.26
C LEU A 10 -46.32 -18.06 -34.86
N LEU A 11 -45.82 -19.30 -34.69
CA LEU A 11 -45.25 -19.76 -33.43
C LEU A 11 -43.88 -19.11 -33.15
N ILE A 12 -43.05 -18.93 -34.19
CA ILE A 12 -41.76 -18.24 -34.06
C ILE A 12 -41.94 -16.73 -33.82
N THR A 13 -42.95 -16.10 -34.44
CA THR A 13 -43.26 -14.66 -34.20
C THR A 13 -43.87 -14.40 -32.83
N THR A 14 -44.59 -15.36 -32.24
CA THR A 14 -45.13 -15.22 -30.88
C THR A 14 -44.07 -15.45 -29.81
N ILE A 15 -43.10 -16.34 -30.00
CA ILE A 15 -41.99 -16.55 -29.06
C ILE A 15 -40.99 -15.37 -29.07
N SER A 16 -40.83 -14.67 -30.21
CA SER A 16 -39.94 -13.50 -30.31
C SER A 16 -40.53 -12.21 -29.70
N LEU A 17 -41.84 -12.16 -29.40
CA LEU A 17 -42.48 -11.02 -28.74
C LEU A 17 -42.56 -11.17 -27.20
N PHE A 18 -42.19 -12.34 -26.66
CA PHE A 18 -42.10 -12.58 -25.20
C PHE A 18 -40.66 -12.65 -24.67
N SER A 19 -39.67 -12.26 -25.46
CA SER A 19 -38.35 -11.89 -24.94
C SER A 19 -38.42 -10.50 -24.30
N CYS A 20 -39.19 -10.39 -23.22
CA CYS A 20 -38.89 -9.40 -22.20
C CYS A 20 -37.53 -9.78 -21.64
N SER A 21 -36.47 -9.13 -22.12
CA SER A 21 -35.31 -8.94 -21.27
C SER A 21 -35.85 -8.28 -20.01
N LYS A 22 -35.81 -8.98 -18.88
CA LYS A 22 -35.69 -8.26 -17.62
C LYS A 22 -34.42 -7.47 -17.80
N ASN A 23 -34.57 -6.17 -18.04
CA ASN A 23 -33.49 -5.23 -17.85
C ASN A 23 -33.23 -5.24 -16.35
N ASP A 24 -32.52 -6.27 -15.89
CA ASP A 24 -31.76 -6.24 -14.66
C ASP A 24 -30.57 -5.31 -14.95
N THR A 25 -30.88 -4.03 -15.19
CA THR A 25 -29.90 -2.97 -14.98
C THR A 25 -29.56 -3.07 -13.52
N ALA A 26 -28.46 -3.75 -13.21
CA ALA A 26 -27.85 -3.73 -11.90
C ALA A 26 -27.86 -2.27 -11.46
N THR A 27 -28.66 -1.96 -10.44
CA THR A 27 -28.63 -0.65 -9.81
C THR A 27 -27.24 -0.52 -9.23
N VAL A 28 -26.35 0.17 -9.96
CA VAL A 28 -25.03 0.51 -9.46
C VAL A 28 -25.31 1.40 -8.26
N GLU A 29 -25.09 0.86 -7.05
CA GLU A 29 -25.18 1.68 -5.86
C GLU A 29 -24.20 2.85 -6.04
N PRO A 30 -24.64 4.09 -5.75
CA PRO A 30 -23.77 5.24 -5.87
C PRO A 30 -22.53 5.01 -5.00
N LEU A 31 -21.38 5.45 -5.53
CA LEU A 31 -20.12 5.41 -4.78
C LEU A 31 -20.36 6.08 -3.42
N ARG A 32 -19.95 5.39 -2.35
CA ARG A 32 -20.05 5.99 -1.02
C ARG A 32 -19.14 7.21 -0.95
N ASP A 33 -19.47 8.14 -0.07
CA ASP A 33 -18.58 9.25 0.23
C ASP A 33 -17.38 8.74 1.04
N TYR A 34 -16.16 9.23 0.73
CA TYR A 34 -14.95 8.77 1.40
C TYR A 34 -14.93 9.12 2.89
N ALA A 35 -15.44 10.30 3.29
CA ALA A 35 -15.47 10.71 4.69
C ALA A 35 -16.51 9.90 5.47
N ALA A 36 -17.68 9.64 4.89
CA ALA A 36 -18.71 8.79 5.49
C ALA A 36 -18.24 7.33 5.64
N GLN A 37 -17.57 6.78 4.63
CA GLN A 37 -17.01 5.44 4.71
C GLN A 37 -15.88 5.37 5.73
N TYR A 38 -14.97 6.34 5.74
CA TYR A 38 -13.89 6.40 6.74
C TYR A 38 -14.43 6.46 8.18
N ALA A 39 -15.50 7.20 8.44
CA ALA A 39 -16.12 7.21 9.76
C ALA A 39 -16.62 5.83 10.20
N THR A 40 -17.16 5.05 9.26
CA THR A 40 -17.55 3.64 9.48
C THR A 40 -16.32 2.77 9.73
N ASP A 41 -15.32 2.84 8.85
CA ASP A 41 -14.08 2.06 8.95
C ASP A 41 -13.34 2.32 10.27
N ASN A 42 -13.21 3.58 10.68
CA ASN A 42 -12.53 3.95 11.92
C ASN A 42 -13.28 3.43 13.15
N THR A 43 -14.62 3.42 13.11
CA THR A 43 -15.43 2.83 14.18
C THR A 43 -15.17 1.33 14.29
N ASP A 44 -15.07 0.64 13.16
CA ASP A 44 -14.89 -0.81 13.10
C ASP A 44 -13.47 -1.20 13.52
N ILE A 45 -12.46 -0.47 13.05
CA ILE A 45 -11.07 -0.62 13.48
C ILE A 45 -10.95 -0.38 14.99
N GLU A 46 -11.52 0.70 15.53
CA GLU A 46 -11.45 0.96 16.97
C GLU A 46 -12.21 -0.07 17.81
N GLU A 47 -13.36 -0.57 17.35
CA GLU A 47 -14.06 -1.69 17.99
C GLU A 47 -13.17 -2.94 17.98
N TYR A 48 -12.54 -3.27 16.85
CA TYR A 48 -11.63 -4.41 16.73
C TYR A 48 -10.45 -4.29 17.69
N LEU A 49 -9.80 -3.12 17.76
CA LEU A 49 -8.67 -2.86 18.67
C LEU A 49 -9.07 -2.99 20.15
N LYS A 50 -10.29 -2.55 20.52
CA LYS A 50 -10.78 -2.57 21.91
C LYS A 50 -11.35 -3.93 22.34
N THR A 51 -11.79 -4.76 21.41
CA THR A 51 -12.46 -6.05 21.71
C THR A 51 -11.61 -7.28 21.46
N ASN A 52 -10.41 -7.11 20.90
CA ASN A 52 -9.46 -8.20 20.66
C ASN A 52 -8.15 -7.95 21.42
N TYR A 53 -7.47 -9.04 21.77
CA TYR A 53 -6.12 -9.01 22.33
C TYR A 53 -5.16 -9.74 21.38
N ILE A 54 -3.88 -9.41 21.48
CA ILE A 54 -2.81 -9.96 20.64
C ILE A 54 -1.87 -10.83 21.47
N THR A 55 -1.40 -11.93 20.88
CA THR A 55 -0.25 -12.70 21.36
C THR A 55 0.80 -12.74 20.28
N VAL A 56 2.06 -12.56 20.64
CA VAL A 56 3.20 -12.54 19.71
C VAL A 56 4.20 -13.61 20.13
N ILE A 57 4.67 -14.40 19.18
CA ILE A 57 5.74 -15.36 19.39
C ILE A 57 7.06 -14.60 19.33
N ASN A 58 7.85 -14.64 20.41
CA ASN A 58 9.22 -14.11 20.41
C ASN A 58 10.21 -15.28 20.35
N HIS A 59 10.73 -15.56 19.15
CA HIS A 59 11.58 -16.71 18.90
C HIS A 59 12.71 -16.38 17.90
N PRO A 60 13.61 -15.42 18.23
CA PRO A 60 14.62 -14.93 17.29
C PRO A 60 15.42 -16.06 16.63
N GLY A 61 15.61 -15.94 15.32
CA GLY A 61 16.31 -16.94 14.49
C GLY A 61 15.42 -18.08 13.97
N PHE A 62 14.12 -18.08 14.29
CA PHE A 62 13.15 -19.06 13.80
C PHE A 62 12.09 -18.40 12.91
N THR A 63 11.46 -19.22 12.07
CA THR A 63 10.49 -18.74 11.06
C THR A 63 9.19 -18.21 11.68
N ASP A 64 8.86 -18.66 12.90
CA ASP A 64 7.71 -18.22 13.68
C ASP A 64 7.99 -16.99 14.55
N ASP A 65 9.22 -16.45 14.54
CA ASP A 65 9.53 -15.22 15.27
C ASP A 65 8.64 -14.07 14.79
N GLN A 66 7.99 -13.38 15.72
CA GLN A 66 7.01 -12.34 15.48
C GLN A 66 5.74 -12.81 14.74
N ASP A 67 5.46 -14.11 14.67
CA ASP A 67 4.11 -14.58 14.32
C ASP A 67 3.12 -14.10 15.39
N ILE A 68 1.93 -13.68 14.95
CA ILE A 68 0.91 -13.13 15.83
C ILE A 68 -0.39 -13.91 15.75
N THR A 69 -1.16 -13.85 16.83
CA THR A 69 -2.56 -14.26 16.85
C THR A 69 -3.37 -13.14 17.49
N ILE A 70 -4.42 -12.70 16.80
CA ILE A 70 -5.40 -11.76 17.34
C ILE A 70 -6.66 -12.55 17.67
N THR A 71 -7.17 -12.39 18.88
CA THR A 71 -8.32 -13.15 19.37
C THR A 71 -9.29 -12.24 20.10
N LYS A 72 -10.59 -12.47 19.88
CA LYS A 72 -11.64 -11.75 20.60
C LYS A 72 -11.56 -12.02 22.09
N ILE A 73 -11.64 -10.98 22.89
CA ILE A 73 -11.70 -11.10 24.35
C ILE A 73 -13.03 -11.76 24.71
N PRO A 74 -13.04 -12.91 25.41
CA PRO A 74 -14.27 -13.56 25.81
C PRO A 74 -15.03 -12.72 26.82
N THR A 75 -16.35 -12.92 26.94
CA THR A 75 -17.15 -12.26 27.97
C THR A 75 -16.59 -12.56 29.36
N GLY A 76 -16.24 -11.51 30.11
CA GLY A 76 -15.59 -11.65 31.43
C GLY A 76 -14.09 -11.99 31.37
N GLY A 77 -13.47 -11.95 30.17
CA GLY A 77 -12.04 -12.09 29.98
C GLY A 77 -11.25 -10.96 30.64
N THR A 78 -10.02 -11.26 31.05
CA THR A 78 -9.11 -10.32 31.74
C THR A 78 -7.96 -9.84 30.85
N GLN A 79 -7.91 -10.30 29.60
CA GLN A 79 -6.90 -9.90 28.64
C GLN A 79 -7.00 -8.39 28.37
N LYS A 80 -5.85 -7.73 28.26
CA LYS A 80 -5.81 -6.34 27.79
C LYS A 80 -6.07 -6.31 26.29
N SER A 81 -6.91 -5.39 25.87
CA SER A 81 -7.17 -5.17 24.45
C SER A 81 -5.90 -4.69 23.73
N ILE A 82 -5.87 -4.82 22.39
CA ILE A 82 -4.82 -4.22 21.58
C ILE A 82 -4.70 -2.71 21.84
N PHE A 83 -5.83 -2.06 22.12
CA PHE A 83 -5.91 -0.63 22.42
C PHE A 83 -5.29 -0.26 23.78
N ASP A 84 -5.46 -1.10 24.80
CA ASP A 84 -5.07 -0.78 26.20
C ASP A 84 -3.77 -1.44 26.65
N GLN A 85 -3.27 -2.42 25.91
CA GLN A 85 -1.99 -3.07 26.22
C GLN A 85 -0.82 -2.09 26.06
N THR A 86 0.27 -2.38 26.77
CA THR A 86 1.49 -1.53 26.80
C THR A 86 2.75 -2.29 26.41
N ASP A 87 2.60 -3.55 25.97
CA ASP A 87 3.72 -4.42 25.60
C ASP A 87 4.25 -4.01 24.21
N TYR A 88 3.37 -3.52 23.34
CA TYR A 88 3.66 -3.03 22.00
C TYR A 88 3.08 -1.63 21.82
N GLU A 89 3.85 -0.74 21.21
CA GLU A 89 3.41 0.64 21.03
C GLU A 89 2.36 0.72 19.91
N LEU A 90 1.13 1.13 20.27
CA LEU A 90 0.08 1.45 19.31
C LEU A 90 0.24 2.91 18.87
N LYS A 91 0.65 3.10 17.62
CA LYS A 91 0.87 4.39 16.99
C LYS A 91 -0.22 4.71 15.98
N THR A 92 -0.27 5.98 15.59
CA THR A 92 -1.11 6.48 14.52
C THR A 92 -0.28 7.22 13.49
N ARG A 93 -0.66 7.09 12.21
CA ARG A 93 -0.17 7.92 11.12
C ARG A 93 -1.37 8.58 10.44
N ASN A 94 -1.29 9.89 10.23
CA ASN A 94 -2.29 10.61 9.47
C ASN A 94 -1.90 10.59 7.99
N VAL A 95 -2.83 10.21 7.13
CA VAL A 95 -2.64 10.11 5.67
C VAL A 95 -3.74 10.91 4.99
N SER A 96 -3.36 11.89 4.18
CA SER A 96 -4.30 12.73 3.45
C SER A 96 -4.49 12.18 2.04
N LEU A 97 -5.69 11.71 1.74
CA LEU A 97 -6.08 11.16 0.44
C LEU A 97 -7.59 11.37 0.27
N HIS A 98 -8.09 11.54 -0.95
CA HIS A 98 -9.52 11.68 -1.23
C HIS A 98 -10.21 12.86 -0.51
N ASP A 99 -9.47 13.94 -0.24
CA ASP A 99 -9.88 15.06 0.63
C ASP A 99 -10.27 14.64 2.06
N VAL A 100 -9.78 13.48 2.51
CA VAL A 100 -9.95 12.92 3.85
C VAL A 100 -8.58 12.74 4.50
N THR A 101 -8.46 13.12 5.78
CA THR A 101 -7.31 12.74 6.60
C THR A 101 -7.63 11.47 7.38
N TYR A 102 -7.15 10.34 6.88
CA TYR A 102 -7.25 9.03 7.51
C TYR A 102 -6.27 8.93 8.67
N LYS A 103 -6.74 8.52 9.84
CA LYS A 103 -5.90 8.11 10.97
C LYS A 103 -5.73 6.60 10.90
N MET A 104 -4.54 6.18 10.49
CA MET A 104 -4.19 4.77 10.38
C MET A 104 -3.47 4.31 11.64
N TYR A 105 -3.98 3.25 12.27
CA TYR A 105 -3.37 2.66 13.46
C TYR A 105 -2.34 1.61 13.05
N TYR A 106 -1.24 1.51 13.80
CA TYR A 106 -0.28 0.42 13.65
C TYR A 106 0.40 0.07 14.97
N LEU A 107 0.66 -1.23 15.19
CA LEU A 107 1.45 -1.72 16.31
C LEU A 107 2.90 -1.92 15.89
N VAL A 108 3.82 -1.43 16.71
CA VAL A 108 5.25 -1.72 16.57
C VAL A 108 5.59 -2.93 17.45
N LEU A 109 5.75 -4.11 16.84
CA LEU A 109 6.17 -5.32 17.55
C LEU A 109 7.70 -5.34 17.70
N ARG A 110 8.38 -4.98 16.62
CA ARG A 110 9.83 -4.79 16.54
C ARG A 110 10.13 -3.74 15.48
N THR A 111 10.93 -2.72 15.79
CA THR A 111 11.28 -1.68 14.80
C THR A 111 12.18 -2.20 13.69
N GLY A 112 13.09 -3.12 14.00
CA GLY A 112 14.17 -3.54 13.10
C GLY A 112 15.48 -2.77 13.36
N THR A 113 16.60 -3.28 12.85
CA THR A 113 17.95 -2.74 13.13
C THR A 113 18.69 -2.22 11.89
N GLY A 114 18.22 -2.57 10.70
CA GLY A 114 18.81 -2.17 9.42
C GLY A 114 18.29 -0.81 8.94
N ILE A 115 17.91 -0.76 7.66
CA ILE A 115 17.49 0.47 6.97
C ILE A 115 15.99 0.48 6.74
N ALA A 116 15.41 1.68 6.66
CA ALA A 116 14.01 1.86 6.29
C ALA A 116 13.86 2.02 4.77
N PRO A 117 12.77 1.49 4.18
CA PRO A 117 12.38 1.82 2.82
C PRO A 117 11.79 3.25 2.76
N CYS A 118 11.86 3.89 1.59
CA CYS A 118 10.93 4.95 1.23
C CYS A 118 9.63 4.31 0.72
N ASN A 119 8.55 5.09 0.65
CA ASN A 119 7.23 4.62 0.21
C ASN A 119 7.16 4.13 -1.26
N VAL A 120 8.25 4.27 -2.01
CA VAL A 120 8.35 3.82 -3.41
C VAL A 120 9.29 2.62 -3.63
N ASP A 121 9.98 2.16 -2.58
CA ASP A 121 10.91 1.02 -2.70
C ASP A 121 10.21 -0.33 -2.81
N GLY A 122 10.98 -1.35 -3.23
CA GLY A 122 10.58 -2.75 -3.09
C GLY A 122 10.82 -3.28 -1.67
N VAL A 123 9.91 -4.12 -1.17
CA VAL A 123 10.07 -4.81 0.13
C VAL A 123 9.97 -6.33 -0.03
N LEU A 124 10.88 -7.06 0.61
CA LEU A 124 10.76 -8.51 0.81
C LEU A 124 10.14 -8.73 2.18
N THR A 125 8.87 -9.12 2.19
CA THR A 125 8.07 -9.17 3.43
C THR A 125 7.25 -10.44 3.53
N ALA A 126 7.29 -11.09 4.70
CA ALA A 126 6.26 -12.07 5.06
C ALA A 126 5.06 -11.31 5.63
N TYR A 127 3.84 -11.78 5.36
CA TYR A 127 2.64 -11.13 5.87
C TYR A 127 1.43 -12.06 5.94
N LYS A 128 0.45 -11.66 6.72
CA LYS A 128 -0.89 -12.26 6.78
C LYS A 128 -1.92 -11.16 6.73
N GLY A 129 -2.90 -11.29 5.85
CA GLY A 129 -3.98 -10.33 5.64
C GLY A 129 -5.34 -10.88 6.12
N GLU A 130 -6.09 -10.04 6.82
CA GLU A 130 -7.48 -10.27 7.18
C GLU A 130 -8.32 -9.03 6.83
N TYR A 131 -9.59 -9.22 6.49
CA TYR A 131 -10.54 -8.11 6.29
C TYR A 131 -11.58 -8.08 7.40
N LEU A 132 -12.02 -6.88 7.78
CA LEU A 132 -13.08 -6.67 8.75
C LEU A 132 -14.42 -6.48 8.03
N GLU A 133 -15.45 -7.15 8.53
CA GLU A 133 -16.80 -7.04 7.99
C GLU A 133 -17.84 -7.18 9.10
N ARG A 134 -18.94 -6.42 9.00
CA ARG A 134 -20.10 -6.61 9.86
C ARG A 134 -21.04 -7.65 9.25
N ILE A 135 -21.09 -8.83 9.87
CA ILE A 135 -21.97 -9.92 9.45
C ILE A 135 -23.19 -9.98 10.36
N THR A 136 -24.38 -10.06 9.76
CA THR A 136 -25.65 -10.24 10.50
C THR A 136 -26.09 -11.69 10.44
N THR A 137 -26.08 -12.38 11.58
CA THR A 137 -26.58 -13.75 11.72
C THR A 137 -27.69 -13.78 12.77
N SER A 138 -28.86 -14.33 12.42
CA SER A 138 -30.02 -14.44 13.31
C SER A 138 -30.44 -13.11 13.96
N GLY A 139 -30.34 -12.01 13.21
CA GLY A 139 -30.73 -10.66 13.66
C GLY A 139 -29.70 -9.95 14.54
N VAL A 140 -28.52 -10.55 14.77
CA VAL A 140 -27.41 -9.93 15.49
C VAL A 140 -26.30 -9.59 14.51
N THR A 141 -25.93 -8.32 14.44
CA THR A 141 -24.79 -7.84 13.65
C THR A 141 -23.54 -7.85 14.51
N THR A 142 -22.49 -8.51 14.04
CA THR A 142 -21.19 -8.59 14.73
C THR A 142 -20.07 -8.23 13.78
N LEU A 143 -19.07 -7.50 14.27
CA LEU A 143 -17.81 -7.33 13.57
C LEU A 143 -17.03 -8.64 13.59
N THR A 144 -16.62 -9.11 12.42
CA THR A 144 -15.83 -10.31 12.21
C THR A 144 -14.56 -9.99 11.43
N SER A 145 -13.49 -10.72 11.69
CA SER A 145 -12.27 -10.71 10.89
C SER A 145 -12.18 -12.01 10.10
N THR A 146 -11.89 -11.92 8.81
CA THR A 146 -11.76 -13.07 7.92
C THR A 146 -10.39 -13.05 7.23
N PRO A 147 -9.56 -14.09 7.38
CA PRO A 147 -8.27 -14.17 6.70
C PRO A 147 -8.47 -14.35 5.20
N PHE A 148 -7.63 -13.70 4.40
CA PHE A 148 -7.69 -13.82 2.94
C PHE A 148 -6.35 -14.22 2.29
N GLU A 149 -5.22 -13.96 2.94
CA GLU A 149 -3.89 -14.28 2.39
C GLU A 149 -2.85 -14.48 3.49
N GLU A 150 -1.89 -15.38 3.24
CA GLU A 150 -0.70 -15.55 4.04
C GLU A 150 0.51 -15.85 3.13
N VAL A 151 1.56 -15.04 3.27
CA VAL A 151 2.86 -15.25 2.64
C VAL A 151 3.89 -15.46 3.75
N LYS A 152 4.17 -16.74 4.07
CA LYS A 152 5.13 -17.11 5.12
C LYS A 152 6.58 -17.06 4.65
N TYR A 153 6.83 -17.37 3.38
CA TYR A 153 8.16 -17.44 2.77
C TYR A 153 8.19 -16.59 1.49
N PRO A 154 8.37 -15.26 1.60
CA PRO A 154 8.36 -14.39 0.43
C PRO A 154 9.54 -14.72 -0.50
N GLN A 155 9.29 -14.71 -1.81
CA GLN A 155 10.30 -14.97 -2.85
C GLN A 155 10.46 -13.80 -3.84
N THR A 156 9.61 -12.78 -3.71
CA THR A 156 9.55 -11.64 -4.62
C THR A 156 9.46 -10.36 -3.80
N PHE A 157 10.15 -9.33 -4.26
CA PHE A 157 9.99 -7.97 -3.72
C PHE A 157 8.70 -7.36 -4.23
N LEU A 158 7.91 -6.78 -3.33
CA LEU A 158 6.70 -6.03 -3.64
C LEU A 158 7.04 -4.53 -3.67
N SER A 159 6.77 -3.86 -4.78
CA SER A 159 6.95 -2.40 -4.86
C SER A 159 5.87 -1.70 -4.03
N LEU A 160 6.28 -0.92 -3.04
CA LEU A 160 5.37 -0.15 -2.19
C LEU A 160 4.56 0.87 -3.00
N PHE A 161 5.13 1.38 -4.10
CA PHE A 161 4.44 2.26 -5.06
C PHE A 161 3.27 1.58 -5.77
N SER A 162 3.31 0.25 -5.95
CA SER A 162 2.26 -0.53 -6.64
C SER A 162 1.31 -1.27 -5.70
N THR A 163 1.61 -1.30 -4.39
CA THR A 163 0.72 -1.87 -3.38
C THR A 163 -0.37 -0.88 -2.97
N ILE A 164 -1.30 -1.32 -2.11
CA ILE A 164 -2.27 -0.41 -1.49
C ILE A 164 -1.55 0.71 -0.71
N SER A 165 -2.10 1.92 -0.72
CA SER A 165 -1.47 3.11 -0.09
C SER A 165 -1.11 2.86 1.37
N GLY A 166 -1.94 2.13 2.12
CA GLY A 166 -1.64 1.81 3.53
C GLY A 166 -0.28 1.12 3.75
N TRP A 167 0.21 0.34 2.79
CA TRP A 167 1.53 -0.28 2.87
C TRP A 167 2.65 0.76 2.69
N GLY A 168 2.59 1.56 1.62
CA GLY A 168 3.56 2.63 1.37
C GLY A 168 3.64 3.64 2.53
N GLU A 169 2.56 3.82 3.27
CA GLU A 169 2.51 4.70 4.44
C GLU A 169 3.14 4.09 5.71
N ILE A 170 3.02 2.78 5.93
CA ILE A 170 3.48 2.12 7.16
C ILE A 170 4.88 1.51 7.06
N PHE A 171 5.25 0.88 5.95
CA PHE A 171 6.55 0.22 5.82
C PHE A 171 7.76 1.13 6.12
N PRO A 172 7.78 2.43 5.71
CA PRO A 172 8.85 3.35 6.08
C PRO A 172 9.00 3.63 7.58
N GLN A 173 8.00 3.25 8.40
CA GLN A 173 8.07 3.34 9.88
C GLN A 173 8.85 2.17 10.51
N PHE A 174 9.29 1.20 9.71
CA PHE A 174 10.01 0.01 10.12
C PHE A 174 11.33 -0.11 9.37
N LYS A 175 12.22 -0.96 9.88
CA LYS A 175 13.56 -1.19 9.33
C LYS A 175 13.74 -2.67 9.00
N THR A 176 14.62 -2.96 8.06
CA THR A 176 15.07 -4.32 7.78
C THR A 176 15.82 -4.91 8.97
N GLY A 177 16.15 -6.20 8.87
CA GLY A 177 16.96 -6.91 9.84
C GLY A 177 18.32 -7.30 9.31
N THR A 178 18.87 -8.34 9.90
CA THR A 178 20.04 -9.04 9.39
C THR A 178 19.64 -10.41 8.85
N TYR A 179 20.49 -11.02 8.03
CA TYR A 179 20.27 -12.35 7.53
C TYR A 179 21.56 -13.15 7.38
N SER A 180 21.44 -14.48 7.45
CA SER A 180 22.55 -15.41 7.23
C SER A 180 22.09 -16.60 6.39
N SER A 181 22.91 -17.00 5.42
CA SER A 181 22.66 -18.18 4.61
C SER A 181 23.02 -19.46 5.38
N ASN A 182 22.13 -20.46 5.31
CA ASN A 182 22.32 -21.77 5.91
C ASN A 182 22.90 -22.77 4.89
N ALA A 183 23.51 -23.85 5.38
CA ALA A 183 24.13 -24.88 4.53
C ALA A 183 23.12 -25.63 3.64
N ASP A 184 21.83 -25.61 3.99
CA ASP A 184 20.73 -26.21 3.23
C ASP A 184 20.14 -25.27 2.16
N GLY A 185 20.72 -24.06 1.99
CA GLY A 185 20.27 -23.06 1.04
C GLY A 185 19.13 -22.16 1.54
N THR A 186 18.64 -22.36 2.77
CA THR A 186 17.67 -21.45 3.38
C THR A 186 18.34 -20.19 3.95
N VAL A 187 17.54 -19.17 4.24
CA VAL A 187 18.00 -17.92 4.86
C VAL A 187 17.34 -17.77 6.22
N THR A 188 18.14 -17.51 7.24
CA THR A 188 17.66 -17.12 8.57
C THR A 188 17.66 -15.60 8.66
N HIS A 189 16.51 -15.01 9.02
CA HIS A 189 16.38 -13.57 9.27
C HIS A 189 16.34 -13.31 10.78
N ASN A 190 17.05 -12.27 11.23
CA ASN A 190 17.08 -11.83 12.61
C ASN A 190 16.84 -10.32 12.68
N ASP A 191 16.37 -9.82 13.82
CA ASP A 191 16.28 -8.38 14.13
C ASP A 191 15.55 -7.54 13.07
N PHE A 192 14.61 -8.16 12.33
CA PHE A 192 13.80 -7.55 11.28
C PHE A 192 12.65 -6.72 11.85
N GLY A 193 12.18 -5.71 11.12
CA GLY A 193 10.99 -4.96 11.49
C GLY A 193 9.74 -5.86 11.44
N ALA A 194 8.89 -5.78 12.45
CA ALA A 194 7.64 -6.53 12.51
C ALA A 194 6.54 -5.66 13.12
N GLY A 195 5.36 -5.69 12.51
CA GLY A 195 4.26 -4.82 12.88
C GLY A 195 2.90 -5.38 12.51
N VAL A 196 1.88 -4.67 12.98
CA VAL A 196 0.49 -4.87 12.54
C VAL A 196 -0.05 -3.52 12.08
N MET A 197 -0.68 -3.46 10.91
CA MET A 197 -1.33 -2.25 10.40
C MET A 197 -2.83 -2.46 10.25
N PHE A 198 -3.61 -1.43 10.56
CA PHE A 198 -5.07 -1.42 10.50
C PHE A 198 -5.51 -0.34 9.52
N ILE A 199 -5.85 -0.76 8.31
CA ILE A 199 -5.98 0.10 7.12
C ILE A 199 -7.46 0.36 6.84
N PRO A 200 -7.94 1.61 6.89
CA PRO A 200 -9.25 1.97 6.39
C PRO A 200 -9.41 1.59 4.92
N SER A 201 -10.62 1.24 4.49
CA SER A 201 -10.88 0.77 3.12
C SER A 201 -10.49 1.79 2.05
N GLY A 202 -10.56 3.09 2.37
CA GLY A 202 -10.12 4.18 1.50
C GLY A 202 -8.61 4.23 1.27
N LEU A 203 -7.78 3.61 2.12
CA LEU A 203 -6.33 3.45 1.87
C LEU A 203 -5.99 2.04 1.33
N ALA A 204 -7.03 1.28 0.95
CA ALA A 204 -6.95 -0.07 0.44
C ALA A 204 -7.76 -0.19 -0.86
N TYR A 205 -8.67 -1.16 -0.97
CA TYR A 205 -9.40 -1.46 -2.21
C TYR A 205 -10.73 -0.72 -2.37
N TYR A 206 -11.17 0.00 -1.33
CA TYR A 206 -12.40 0.80 -1.31
C TYR A 206 -13.60 0.09 -1.97
N ALA A 207 -14.34 0.78 -2.84
CA ALA A 207 -15.54 0.26 -3.51
C ALA A 207 -15.28 -0.91 -4.46
N SER A 208 -14.03 -1.10 -4.92
CA SER A 208 -13.69 -2.15 -5.88
C SER A 208 -13.56 -3.51 -5.21
N GLY A 209 -13.15 -3.57 -3.94
CA GLY A 209 -12.73 -4.81 -3.30
C GLY A 209 -11.53 -5.44 -4.02
N SER A 210 -11.17 -6.68 -3.65
CA SER A 210 -10.11 -7.43 -4.35
C SER A 210 -10.25 -8.92 -4.09
N GLY A 211 -10.50 -9.71 -5.15
CA GLY A 211 -10.71 -11.15 -5.03
C GLY A 211 -11.87 -11.48 -4.09
N ILE A 212 -11.56 -12.04 -2.92
CA ILE A 212 -12.54 -12.37 -1.87
C ILE A 212 -12.77 -11.23 -0.86
N ILE A 213 -11.96 -10.17 -0.91
CA ILE A 213 -12.10 -9.00 -0.04
C ILE A 213 -13.32 -8.21 -0.52
N PRO A 214 -14.34 -8.02 0.33
CA PRO A 214 -15.51 -7.23 -0.02
C PRO A 214 -15.17 -5.77 -0.29
N ALA A 215 -16.05 -5.09 -1.04
CA ALA A 215 -16.02 -3.65 -1.16
C ALA A 215 -16.15 -2.99 0.23
N TYR A 216 -15.43 -1.89 0.43
CA TYR A 216 -15.47 -1.06 1.63
C TYR A 216 -15.01 -1.77 2.92
N ALA A 217 -14.23 -2.86 2.81
CA ALA A 217 -13.70 -3.58 3.97
C ALA A 217 -12.38 -2.96 4.47
N PRO A 218 -12.28 -2.59 5.76
CA PRO A 218 -11.00 -2.33 6.40
C PRO A 218 -10.12 -3.58 6.41
N LEU A 219 -8.80 -3.41 6.33
CA LEU A 219 -7.84 -4.50 6.33
C LEU A 219 -6.97 -4.49 7.58
N VAL A 220 -6.58 -5.69 8.04
CA VAL A 220 -5.58 -5.90 9.08
C VAL A 220 -4.46 -6.73 8.47
N PHE A 221 -3.24 -6.21 8.51
CA PHE A 221 -2.06 -6.96 8.10
C PHE A 221 -1.07 -7.08 9.25
N SER A 222 -0.61 -8.28 9.54
CA SER A 222 0.65 -8.48 10.27
C SER A 222 1.77 -8.76 9.28
N PHE A 223 2.97 -8.22 9.50
CA PHE A 223 4.08 -8.34 8.56
C PHE A 223 5.44 -8.44 9.24
N LYS A 224 6.43 -8.94 8.48
CA LYS A 224 7.86 -9.01 8.82
C LYS A 224 8.66 -8.45 7.63
N LEU A 225 9.34 -7.33 7.82
CA LEU A 225 10.16 -6.65 6.82
C LEU A 225 11.60 -7.21 6.83
N PHE A 226 11.90 -8.11 5.90
CA PHE A 226 13.20 -8.77 5.86
C PHE A 226 14.26 -7.96 5.12
N GLU A 227 13.94 -7.47 3.94
CA GLU A 227 14.89 -6.75 3.08
C GLU A 227 14.16 -5.71 2.22
N ILE A 228 14.91 -4.75 1.67
CA ILE A 228 14.41 -3.79 0.69
C ILE A 228 15.16 -3.89 -0.65
N ASN A 229 14.52 -3.40 -1.70
CA ASN A 229 15.11 -3.23 -3.02
C ASN A 229 14.95 -1.77 -3.42
N ARG A 230 16.06 -1.05 -3.61
CA ARG A 230 16.03 0.34 -4.08
C ARG A 230 15.68 0.34 -5.56
N LEU A 231 14.59 1.01 -5.90
CA LEU A 231 14.08 1.10 -7.27
C LEU A 231 14.49 2.42 -7.92
N ASP A 232 14.28 2.49 -9.23
CA ASP A 232 14.51 3.61 -10.14
C ASP A 232 13.33 3.52 -11.14
N GLN A 233 12.31 4.35 -10.97
CA GLN A 233 11.00 4.13 -11.60
C GLN A 233 10.95 4.71 -13.03
N ASP A 234 11.70 5.75 -13.33
CA ASP A 234 11.85 6.36 -14.66
C ASP A 234 13.05 5.82 -15.47
N LEU A 235 13.98 5.10 -14.82
CA LEU A 235 15.16 4.48 -15.41
C LEU A 235 16.20 5.49 -15.93
N ASP A 236 16.26 6.67 -15.31
CA ASP A 236 17.22 7.71 -15.62
C ASP A 236 18.62 7.43 -15.04
N GLY A 237 18.74 6.53 -14.06
CA GLY A 237 19.98 6.13 -13.40
C GLY A 237 20.19 6.69 -11.99
N ILE A 238 19.25 7.48 -11.46
CA ILE A 238 19.18 7.88 -10.07
C ILE A 238 18.17 6.97 -9.34
N PRO A 239 18.61 6.20 -8.33
CA PRO A 239 17.66 5.48 -7.49
C PRO A 239 16.70 6.41 -6.76
N SER A 240 15.40 6.11 -6.80
CA SER A 240 14.33 6.97 -6.28
C SER A 240 14.46 7.38 -4.83
N TYR A 241 15.07 6.56 -3.97
CA TYR A 241 15.32 6.96 -2.57
C TYR A 241 16.30 8.14 -2.42
N LEU A 242 17.05 8.49 -3.47
CA LEU A 242 17.97 9.64 -3.52
C LEU A 242 17.29 10.90 -4.05
N GLU A 243 16.04 10.78 -4.49
CA GLU A 243 15.19 11.86 -5.02
C GLU A 243 14.12 12.30 -4.01
N ASP A 244 14.11 11.66 -2.84
CA ASP A 244 13.49 12.22 -1.63
C ASP A 244 14.34 13.42 -1.16
N LEU A 245 14.02 14.60 -1.67
CA LEU A 245 14.79 15.82 -1.46
C LEU A 245 14.65 16.35 -0.03
N ASN A 246 13.54 16.03 0.63
CA ASN A 246 13.24 16.50 1.97
C ASN A 246 13.68 15.48 3.07
N GLY A 247 13.88 14.21 2.70
CA GLY A 247 14.42 13.16 3.55
C GLY A 247 13.41 12.56 4.54
N ASP A 248 12.09 12.69 4.28
CA ASP A 248 11.04 12.16 5.14
C ASP A 248 10.62 10.71 4.80
N GLY A 249 11.11 10.17 3.69
CA GLY A 249 10.83 8.83 3.19
C GLY A 249 9.53 8.71 2.38
N TYR A 250 8.89 9.84 2.03
CA TYR A 250 7.59 9.87 1.39
C TYR A 250 7.55 10.78 0.14
N MET A 251 7.68 10.15 -1.03
CA MET A 251 7.49 10.81 -2.32
C MET A 251 6.10 10.52 -2.86
N HIS A 252 5.39 11.54 -3.34
CA HIS A 252 3.98 11.41 -3.75
C HIS A 252 3.75 11.90 -5.17
N ASP A 253 3.02 11.11 -5.97
CA ASP A 253 2.45 11.53 -7.25
C ASP A 253 1.04 12.09 -7.02
N PHE A 254 0.91 13.43 -7.10
CA PHE A 254 -0.35 14.12 -6.86
C PHE A 254 -1.21 14.32 -8.12
N ARG A 255 -0.81 13.79 -9.29
CA ARG A 255 -1.50 14.03 -10.58
C ARG A 255 -2.86 13.34 -10.66
N SER A 256 -3.08 12.30 -9.86
CA SER A 256 -4.34 11.57 -9.82
C SER A 256 -5.45 12.40 -9.16
N THR A 257 -6.34 12.99 -9.95
CA THR A 257 -7.48 13.79 -9.43
C THR A 257 -8.52 12.96 -8.68
N SER A 258 -8.55 11.64 -8.85
CA SER A 258 -9.37 10.76 -8.02
C SER A 258 -8.80 10.60 -6.62
N SER A 259 -7.47 10.53 -6.51
CA SER A 259 -6.75 10.35 -5.24
C SER A 259 -6.54 11.68 -4.52
N TYR A 260 -6.32 12.75 -5.28
CA TYR A 260 -6.13 14.12 -4.81
C TYR A 260 -7.08 15.06 -5.56
N PRO A 261 -8.38 15.07 -5.22
CA PRO A 261 -9.33 16.01 -5.82
C PRO A 261 -8.91 17.47 -5.60
N THR A 262 -8.33 17.75 -4.43
CA THR A 262 -7.58 18.97 -4.15
C THR A 262 -6.08 18.68 -4.17
N THR A 263 -5.42 18.90 -5.31
CA THR A 263 -3.96 18.73 -5.45
C THR A 263 -3.20 19.67 -4.50
N PRO A 264 -2.24 19.16 -3.71
CA PRO A 264 -1.35 20.01 -2.91
C PRO A 264 -0.63 21.06 -3.77
N ALA A 265 -0.47 22.27 -3.22
CA ALA A 265 0.14 23.38 -3.95
C ALA A 265 1.67 23.25 -4.11
N VAL A 266 2.31 22.41 -3.30
CA VAL A 266 3.75 22.18 -3.30
C VAL A 266 3.98 20.68 -3.14
N ASN A 267 4.85 20.14 -3.98
CA ASN A 267 5.44 18.83 -3.82
C ASN A 267 6.95 19.04 -3.56
N PRO A 268 7.48 18.66 -2.39
CA PRO A 268 8.88 18.92 -2.06
C PRO A 268 9.88 18.13 -2.91
N ASP A 269 9.43 17.08 -3.59
CA ASP A 269 10.24 16.17 -4.40
C ASP A 269 9.96 16.33 -5.91
N ASP A 270 9.51 17.53 -6.31
CA ASP A 270 9.22 17.96 -7.69
C ASP A 270 10.01 19.25 -7.93
N THR A 271 11.11 19.15 -8.66
CA THR A 271 12.14 20.20 -8.69
C THR A 271 11.77 21.37 -9.61
N ASP A 272 11.10 21.10 -10.73
CA ASP A 272 10.68 22.11 -11.69
C ASP A 272 9.20 22.56 -11.50
N GLY A 273 8.43 21.79 -10.73
CA GLY A 273 7.04 22.10 -10.37
C GLY A 273 6.05 21.79 -11.47
N ASP A 274 6.37 20.90 -12.42
CA ASP A 274 5.47 20.50 -13.50
C ASP A 274 4.36 19.52 -13.04
N GLY A 275 4.47 19.01 -11.81
CA GLY A 275 3.55 18.09 -11.16
C GLY A 275 3.99 16.62 -11.22
N ILE A 276 5.09 16.29 -11.89
CA ILE A 276 5.73 14.99 -11.92
C ILE A 276 6.87 15.02 -10.87
N PRO A 277 6.76 14.28 -9.75
CA PRO A 277 7.87 14.21 -8.82
C PRO A 277 9.08 13.53 -9.48
N ASN A 278 10.28 13.99 -9.11
CA ASN A 278 11.57 13.58 -9.70
C ASN A 278 11.67 12.07 -9.92
N PHE A 279 11.28 11.26 -8.92
CA PHE A 279 11.41 9.80 -8.98
C PHE A 279 10.65 9.08 -10.11
N ILE A 280 9.79 9.78 -10.85
CA ILE A 280 9.08 9.31 -12.05
C ILE A 280 9.15 10.34 -13.19
N ASP A 281 10.07 11.30 -13.09
CA ASP A 281 10.39 12.27 -14.11
C ASP A 281 11.73 11.88 -14.76
N VAL A 282 11.86 12.06 -16.07
CA VAL A 282 13.11 11.77 -16.78
C VAL A 282 13.99 13.01 -16.96
N ASP A 283 13.46 14.18 -16.61
CA ASP A 283 14.04 15.53 -16.81
C ASP A 283 13.73 16.39 -15.56
N ASP A 284 14.26 16.00 -14.38
CA ASP A 284 13.81 16.51 -13.07
C ASP A 284 13.78 18.04 -12.94
N ASP A 285 14.65 18.76 -13.65
CA ASP A 285 14.73 20.22 -13.59
C ASP A 285 14.07 20.95 -14.77
N GLY A 286 13.51 20.21 -15.72
CA GLY A 286 12.71 20.72 -16.83
C GLY A 286 13.49 21.53 -17.87
N ASP A 287 14.81 21.32 -18.00
CA ASP A 287 15.66 22.07 -18.92
C ASP A 287 15.77 21.46 -20.34
N ASN A 288 15.10 20.32 -20.57
CA ASN A 288 15.11 19.48 -21.77
C ASN A 288 16.39 18.64 -21.96
N TYR A 289 17.21 18.47 -20.93
CA TYR A 289 18.29 17.50 -20.87
C TYR A 289 17.96 16.44 -19.84
N THR A 290 17.56 15.25 -20.30
CA THR A 290 17.21 14.15 -19.38
C THR A 290 18.25 13.95 -18.28
N THR A 291 17.83 13.70 -17.05
CA THR A 291 18.69 13.43 -15.88
C THR A 291 19.81 12.44 -16.23
N LYS A 292 19.48 11.36 -16.97
CA LYS A 292 20.43 10.37 -17.49
C LYS A 292 21.60 10.94 -18.29
N LEU A 293 21.34 11.95 -19.11
CA LEU A 293 22.33 12.61 -19.95
C LEU A 293 23.26 13.48 -19.08
N GLU A 294 22.70 14.16 -18.10
CA GLU A 294 23.40 15.09 -17.24
C GLU A 294 24.30 14.39 -16.23
N ILE A 295 23.88 13.23 -15.72
CA ILE A 295 24.70 12.42 -14.81
C ILE A 295 25.80 11.65 -15.53
N LYS A 296 25.93 11.79 -16.86
CA LYS A 296 26.93 11.06 -17.65
C LYS A 296 28.31 11.67 -17.50
N ASN A 297 29.28 10.87 -17.09
CA ASN A 297 30.68 11.29 -17.03
C ASN A 297 31.30 11.33 -18.45
N PRO A 298 31.75 12.50 -18.95
CA PRO A 298 32.30 12.62 -20.29
C PRO A 298 33.65 11.90 -20.47
N ALA A 299 34.38 11.62 -19.40
CA ALA A 299 35.66 10.91 -19.45
C ALA A 299 35.50 9.39 -19.57
N THR A 300 34.46 8.81 -18.98
CA THR A 300 34.23 7.34 -18.97
C THR A 300 33.09 6.89 -19.87
N GLY A 301 32.14 7.78 -20.17
CA GLY A 301 30.90 7.46 -20.86
C GLY A 301 29.85 6.74 -19.99
N LEU A 302 30.14 6.52 -18.71
CA LEU A 302 29.24 5.90 -17.72
C LEU A 302 28.61 6.99 -16.82
N PRO A 303 27.49 6.70 -16.13
CA PRO A 303 26.98 7.60 -15.09
C PRO A 303 28.01 7.84 -13.99
N TYR A 304 28.05 9.05 -13.44
CA TYR A 304 28.77 9.33 -12.20
C TYR A 304 28.20 8.48 -11.06
N PRO A 305 29.03 7.98 -10.13
CA PRO A 305 28.53 7.60 -8.81
C PRO A 305 27.77 8.79 -8.21
N PHE A 306 26.64 8.55 -7.53
CA PHE A 306 25.77 9.63 -7.04
C PHE A 306 26.52 10.74 -6.28
N ALA A 307 27.47 10.36 -5.42
CA ALA A 307 28.28 11.30 -4.63
C ALA A 307 29.16 12.22 -5.50
N ASP A 308 29.53 11.78 -6.70
CA ASP A 308 30.44 12.47 -7.62
C ASP A 308 29.71 13.25 -8.73
N ILE A 309 28.37 13.18 -8.78
CA ILE A 309 27.57 13.99 -9.71
C ILE A 309 27.90 15.48 -9.47
N PRO A 310 28.33 16.23 -10.51
CA PRO A 310 28.70 17.63 -10.39
C PRO A 310 27.59 18.47 -9.78
N SER A 311 27.98 19.46 -8.99
CA SER A 311 27.08 20.49 -8.48
C SER A 311 27.27 21.80 -9.22
N CYS A 312 26.17 22.51 -9.38
CA CYS A 312 26.11 23.81 -10.03
C CYS A 312 26.38 24.93 -9.05
N THR A 313 26.40 26.17 -9.54
CA THR A 313 26.67 27.34 -8.68
C THR A 313 25.60 27.57 -7.62
N SER A 314 24.38 27.04 -7.83
CA SER A 314 23.30 27.00 -6.84
C SER A 314 23.58 26.05 -5.65
N GLY A 315 24.53 25.14 -5.79
CA GLY A 315 24.80 24.06 -4.84
C GLY A 315 23.98 22.79 -5.06
N LYS A 316 23.02 22.79 -5.99
CA LYS A 316 22.29 21.59 -6.41
C LYS A 316 23.15 20.73 -7.35
N LYS A 317 22.86 19.44 -7.44
CA LYS A 317 23.39 18.57 -8.51
C LYS A 317 22.90 19.09 -9.86
N ASN A 318 23.65 18.83 -10.93
CA ASN A 318 23.35 19.38 -12.25
C ASN A 318 21.94 19.05 -12.73
N TYR A 319 21.52 17.80 -12.59
CA TYR A 319 20.16 17.36 -12.94
C TYR A 319 19.02 17.94 -12.09
N LEU A 320 19.32 18.86 -11.17
CA LEU A 320 18.33 19.54 -10.33
C LEU A 320 18.39 21.07 -10.52
N ASP A 321 19.12 21.55 -11.52
CA ASP A 321 19.40 22.96 -11.78
C ASP A 321 19.41 23.26 -13.29
N ALA A 322 18.26 23.71 -13.78
CA ALA A 322 17.99 24.03 -15.18
C ALA A 322 18.91 25.09 -15.82
N THR A 323 19.83 25.69 -15.06
CA THR A 323 20.83 26.62 -15.57
C THR A 323 22.17 25.96 -15.91
N CYS A 324 22.28 24.65 -15.74
CA CYS A 324 23.55 23.95 -15.59
C CYS A 324 23.56 22.57 -16.30
N HIS A 325 23.57 22.61 -17.62
CA HIS A 325 23.62 21.42 -18.46
C HIS A 325 25.06 21.04 -18.87
N PRO A 326 25.31 19.76 -19.23
CA PRO A 326 26.62 19.23 -19.66
C PRO A 326 27.23 19.82 -20.95
#